data_AF-A0A5S9M1R3-F1
#
_entry.id   AF-A0A5S9M1R3-F1
#
_cell.length_a   1.000
_cell.length_b   1.000
_cell.length_c   1.000
_cell.angle_alpha   90.00
_cell.angle_beta   90.00
_cell.angle_gamma   90.00
#
_symmetry.space_group_name_H-M   'P 1'
#
loop_
_entity.id
_entity.type
_entity.pdbx_description
1 polymer ?
#
loop_
_entity_poly.entity_id
_entity_poly.type
_entity_poly.pdbx_seq_one_letter_code
_entity_poly.pdbx_strand_id
1 'polypeptide(L)'
;MQKVYLSSLYRKAERKGRTKAEVDTIICWLTGYSPEELQEQVDKQIDIETFFAEVPELHPSRSLIKGVICGVRVEDIEEETMKNIRYLDKLIDELAKGKKMEKIFARYIMRITSKPSEITFTGLFLYLIDHSIDKNKICLNESSLHVVKRSVTKTNLALKREWRGWI
;
A
#
# COMPACT_ATOMS: atom_id res chain seq x y z
N MET A 1 11.55 10.11 -21.97
CA MET A 1 11.66 9.22 -20.79
C MET A 1 11.85 10.07 -19.54
N GLN A 2 10.95 9.98 -18.57
CA GLN A 2 10.99 10.76 -17.33
C GLN A 2 12.04 10.17 -16.37
N LYS A 3 13.29 10.67 -16.42
CA LYS A 3 14.39 10.28 -15.49
C LYS A 3 14.19 10.74 -14.03
N VAL A 4 12.99 11.21 -13.68
CA VAL A 4 12.73 11.84 -12.38
C VAL A 4 11.32 11.54 -11.85
N TYR A 5 10.85 10.31 -12.08
CA TYR A 5 9.48 9.90 -11.75
C TYR A 5 9.15 10.10 -10.27
N LEU A 6 9.96 9.58 -9.35
CA LEU A 6 9.73 9.69 -7.90
C LEU A 6 9.69 11.16 -7.43
N SER A 7 10.59 12.01 -7.96
CA SER A 7 10.56 13.44 -7.64
C SER A 7 9.24 14.12 -8.05
N SER A 8 8.64 13.68 -9.15
CA SER A 8 7.40 14.24 -9.67
C SER A 8 6.21 13.85 -8.81
N LEU A 9 6.23 12.64 -8.24
CA LEU A 9 5.25 12.19 -7.25
C LEU A 9 5.37 12.99 -5.95
N TYR A 10 6.59 13.21 -5.45
CA TYR A 10 6.81 14.05 -4.27
C TYR A 10 6.28 15.46 -4.48
N ARG A 11 6.65 16.13 -5.59
CA ARG A 11 6.12 17.46 -5.91
C ARG A 11 4.60 17.48 -6.05
N LYS A 12 4.00 16.41 -6.61
CA LYS A 12 2.54 16.30 -6.72
C LYS A 12 1.88 16.16 -5.35
N ALA A 13 2.49 15.41 -4.44
CA ALA A 13 2.02 15.25 -3.07
C ALA A 13 2.18 16.54 -2.26
N GLU A 14 3.32 17.23 -2.39
CA GLU A 14 3.59 18.53 -1.77
C GLU A 14 2.56 19.59 -2.19
N ARG A 15 2.24 19.67 -3.50
CA ARG A 15 1.16 20.54 -4.01
C ARG A 15 -0.21 20.22 -3.42
N LYS A 16 -0.40 19.00 -2.90
CA LYS A 16 -1.61 18.54 -2.22
C LYS A 16 -1.48 18.56 -0.69
N GLY A 17 -0.45 19.23 -0.15
CA GLY A 17 -0.22 19.38 1.29
C GLY A 17 0.23 18.10 1.99
N ARG A 18 0.91 17.20 1.26
CA ARG A 18 1.40 15.92 1.78
C ARG A 18 2.93 15.85 1.81
N THR A 19 3.44 14.98 2.67
CA THR A 19 4.86 14.84 2.97
C THR A 19 5.52 13.74 2.15
N LYS A 20 6.84 13.84 1.94
CA LYS A 20 7.64 12.78 1.30
C LYS A 20 7.44 11.43 2.00
N ALA A 21 7.48 11.41 3.34
CA ALA A 21 7.34 10.19 4.14
C ALA A 21 5.99 9.46 3.93
N GLU A 22 4.88 10.20 3.78
CA GLU A 22 3.58 9.59 3.44
C GLU A 22 3.60 8.96 2.04
N VAL A 23 4.28 9.59 1.08
CA VAL A 23 4.42 9.07 -0.29
C VAL A 23 5.32 7.84 -0.31
N ASP A 24 6.44 7.87 0.39
CA ASP A 24 7.36 6.74 0.53
C ASP A 24 6.63 5.53 1.11
N THR A 25 5.81 5.73 2.13
CA THR A 25 4.98 4.66 2.73
C THR A 25 4.04 4.02 1.71
N ILE A 26 3.41 4.83 0.84
CA ILE A 26 2.52 4.34 -0.22
C ILE A 26 3.30 3.56 -1.29
N ILE A 27 4.48 4.06 -1.67
CA ILE A 27 5.34 3.42 -2.67
C ILE A 27 5.81 2.06 -2.14
N CYS A 28 6.42 2.03 -0.96
CA CYS A 28 6.86 0.79 -0.30
C CYS A 28 5.70 -0.21 -0.16
N TRP A 29 4.50 0.25 0.22
CA TRP A 29 3.34 -0.64 0.32
C TRP A 29 2.93 -1.25 -1.02
N LEU A 30 3.03 -0.49 -2.13
CA LEU A 30 2.62 -0.98 -3.44
C LEU A 30 3.70 -1.86 -4.11
N THR A 31 4.98 -1.51 -3.97
CA THR A 31 6.10 -2.14 -4.67
C THR A 31 6.87 -3.14 -3.82
N GLY A 32 6.66 -3.17 -2.50
CA GLY A 32 7.45 -4.03 -1.61
C GLY A 32 8.90 -3.59 -1.42
N TYR A 33 9.29 -2.41 -1.92
CA TYR A 33 10.61 -1.83 -1.62
C TYR A 33 10.75 -1.57 -0.12
N SER A 34 11.93 -1.86 0.43
CA SER A 34 12.32 -1.33 1.73
C SER A 34 12.58 0.18 1.64
N PRO A 35 12.56 0.92 2.76
CA PRO A 35 12.91 2.34 2.77
C PRO A 35 14.31 2.61 2.22
N GLU A 36 15.26 1.72 2.49
CA GLU A 36 16.65 1.80 2.01
C GLU A 36 16.70 1.59 0.50
N GLU A 37 16.05 0.53 -0.01
CA GLU A 37 15.98 0.24 -1.44
C GLU A 37 15.30 1.38 -2.21
N LEU A 38 14.20 1.92 -1.67
CA LEU A 38 13.51 3.05 -2.28
C LEU A 38 14.43 4.29 -2.34
N GLN A 39 15.18 4.55 -1.27
CA GLN A 39 16.10 5.68 -1.23
C GLN A 39 17.25 5.51 -2.23
N GLU A 40 17.78 4.29 -2.41
CA GLU A 40 18.74 4.00 -3.48
C GLU A 40 18.16 4.30 -4.87
N GLN A 41 16.89 3.92 -5.12
CA GLN A 41 16.25 4.21 -6.40
C GLN A 41 16.03 5.71 -6.63
N VAL A 42 15.74 6.47 -5.56
CA VAL A 42 15.66 7.93 -5.62
C VAL A 42 17.03 8.54 -5.97
N ASP A 43 18.10 8.04 -5.35
CA ASP A 43 19.46 8.56 -5.56
C ASP A 43 20.00 8.24 -6.95
N LYS A 44 19.66 7.06 -7.50
CA LYS A 44 19.99 6.65 -8.87
C LYS A 44 19.24 7.43 -9.95
N GLN A 45 18.17 8.15 -9.61
CA GLN A 45 17.31 8.89 -10.56
C GLN A 45 16.89 8.04 -11.77
N ILE A 46 16.44 6.81 -11.50
CA ILE A 46 16.03 5.89 -12.56
C ILE A 46 14.72 6.33 -13.22
N ASP A 47 14.53 5.88 -14.46
CA ASP A 47 13.25 6.03 -15.14
C ASP A 47 12.21 5.05 -14.59
N ILE A 48 10.98 5.29 -15.02
CA ILE A 48 9.79 4.61 -14.51
C ILE A 48 9.69 3.14 -14.93
N GLU A 49 10.20 2.81 -16.12
CA GLU A 49 10.17 1.46 -16.66
C GLU A 49 11.18 0.61 -15.89
N THR A 50 12.39 1.14 -15.69
CA THR A 50 13.42 0.53 -14.83
C THR A 50 12.92 0.41 -13.40
N PHE A 51 12.25 1.44 -12.87
CA PHE A 51 11.72 1.40 -11.51
C PHE A 51 10.73 0.26 -11.32
N PHE A 52 9.80 0.06 -12.25
CA PHE A 52 8.84 -1.04 -12.15
C PHE A 52 9.43 -2.41 -12.52
N ALA A 53 10.49 -2.46 -13.34
CA ALA A 53 11.20 -3.68 -13.67
C ALA A 53 12.01 -4.23 -12.49
N GLU A 54 12.56 -3.36 -11.64
CA GLU A 54 13.32 -3.73 -10.44
C GLU A 54 12.44 -3.93 -9.19
N VAL A 55 11.11 -3.89 -9.34
CA VAL A 55 10.19 -4.06 -8.21
C VAL A 55 10.30 -5.48 -7.64
N PRO A 56 10.60 -5.64 -6.33
CA PRO A 56 10.73 -6.96 -5.72
C PRO A 56 9.42 -7.76 -5.76
N GLU A 57 8.34 -7.13 -5.32
CA GLU A 57 7.02 -7.77 -5.28
C GLU A 57 5.91 -6.72 -5.28
N LEU A 58 5.16 -6.65 -6.37
CA LEU A 58 3.98 -5.78 -6.42
C LEU A 58 2.86 -6.34 -5.54
N HIS A 59 2.29 -5.49 -4.69
CA HIS A 59 1.26 -5.89 -3.74
C HIS A 59 0.01 -6.47 -4.45
N PRO A 60 -0.52 -7.63 -4.03
CA PRO A 60 -1.64 -8.31 -4.71
C PRO A 60 -2.94 -7.49 -4.67
N SER A 61 -3.14 -6.67 -3.62
CA SER A 61 -4.33 -5.81 -3.49
C SER A 61 -4.39 -4.68 -4.51
N ARG A 62 -3.34 -4.45 -5.31
CA ARG A 62 -3.36 -3.39 -6.32
C ARG A 62 -4.50 -3.55 -7.33
N SER A 63 -4.87 -4.80 -7.63
CA SER A 63 -6.00 -5.16 -8.49
C SER A 63 -7.37 -4.66 -7.98
N LEU A 64 -7.47 -4.35 -6.69
CA LEU A 64 -8.68 -3.81 -6.05
C LEU A 64 -8.78 -2.29 -6.16
N ILE A 65 -7.71 -1.61 -6.61
CA ILE A 65 -7.66 -0.17 -6.81
C ILE A 65 -8.37 0.16 -8.13
N LYS A 66 -9.70 0.30 -8.08
CA LYS A 66 -10.57 0.50 -9.27
C LYS A 66 -11.23 1.86 -9.32
N GLY A 67 -11.57 2.34 -10.52
CA GLY A 67 -12.32 3.56 -10.80
C GLY A 67 -11.49 4.62 -11.53
N VAL A 68 -12.00 5.83 -11.66
CA VAL A 68 -11.41 6.88 -12.51
C VAL A 68 -10.36 7.70 -11.77
N ILE A 69 -9.23 7.98 -12.43
CA ILE A 69 -8.19 8.92 -11.99
C ILE A 69 -7.67 9.70 -13.21
N CYS A 70 -7.50 11.01 -13.07
CA CYS A 70 -7.06 11.87 -14.18
C CYS A 70 -7.88 11.70 -15.48
N GLY A 71 -9.19 11.42 -15.37
CA GLY A 71 -10.09 11.24 -16.52
C GLY A 71 -10.06 9.85 -17.16
N VAL A 72 -9.20 8.95 -16.69
CA VAL A 72 -9.05 7.58 -17.24
C VAL A 72 -9.47 6.55 -16.19
N ARG A 73 -10.15 5.50 -16.63
CA ARG A 73 -10.52 4.36 -15.80
C ARG A 73 -9.32 3.43 -15.66
N VAL A 74 -8.85 3.19 -14.42
CA VAL A 74 -7.60 2.46 -14.19
C VAL A 74 -7.67 1.01 -14.65
N GLU A 75 -8.83 0.38 -14.50
CA GLU A 75 -9.04 -1.00 -14.94
C GLU A 75 -8.90 -1.20 -16.45
N ASP A 76 -9.17 -0.16 -17.26
CA ASP A 76 -9.12 -0.19 -18.73
C ASP A 76 -7.70 0.04 -19.28
N ILE A 77 -6.72 0.34 -18.42
CA ILE A 77 -5.33 0.55 -18.83
C ILE A 77 -4.70 -0.83 -19.11
N GLU A 78 -4.28 -1.03 -20.36
CA GLU A 78 -3.62 -2.25 -20.85
C GLU A 78 -2.14 -2.30 -20.47
N GLU A 79 -1.44 -1.16 -20.53
CA GLU A 79 -0.02 -1.08 -20.23
C GLU A 79 0.21 -1.12 -18.71
N GLU A 80 0.87 -2.19 -18.24
CA GLU A 80 1.00 -2.51 -16.80
C GLU A 80 1.78 -1.42 -16.04
N THR A 81 2.82 -0.81 -16.64
CA THR A 81 3.58 0.28 -16.02
C THR A 81 2.66 1.47 -15.79
N MET A 82 1.92 1.93 -16.81
CA MET A 82 0.93 3.00 -16.71
C MET A 82 -0.14 2.69 -15.67
N LYS A 83 -0.60 1.45 -15.62
CA LYS A 83 -1.59 1.01 -14.64
C LYS A 83 -1.06 1.16 -13.21
N ASN A 84 0.17 0.73 -12.96
CA ASN A 84 0.83 0.84 -11.65
C ASN A 84 1.10 2.30 -11.25
N ILE A 85 1.44 3.16 -12.20
CA ILE A 85 1.53 4.61 -11.98
C ILE A 85 0.18 5.18 -11.54
N ARG A 86 -0.91 4.77 -12.20
CA ARG A 86 -2.26 5.23 -11.85
C ARG A 86 -2.76 4.70 -10.51
N TYR A 87 -2.29 3.54 -10.07
CA TYR A 87 -2.51 3.08 -8.70
C TYR A 87 -1.87 4.03 -7.69
N LEU A 88 -0.60 4.40 -7.87
CA LEU A 88 0.09 5.36 -6.99
C LEU A 88 -0.63 6.73 -6.97
N ASP A 89 -0.95 7.26 -8.16
CA ASP A 89 -1.70 8.51 -8.30
C ASP A 89 -3.00 8.51 -7.50
N LYS A 90 -3.71 7.38 -7.54
CA LYS A 90 -4.99 7.21 -6.87
C LYS A 90 -4.84 7.13 -5.35
N LEU A 91 -3.84 6.41 -4.86
CA LEU A 91 -3.54 6.33 -3.42
C LEU A 91 -3.14 7.72 -2.87
N ILE A 92 -2.31 8.46 -3.61
CA ILE A 92 -1.93 9.84 -3.26
C ILE A 92 -3.14 10.79 -3.33
N ASP A 93 -4.05 10.60 -4.29
CA ASP A 93 -5.30 11.39 -4.35
C ASP A 93 -6.24 11.10 -3.18
N GLU A 94 -6.34 9.84 -2.75
CA GLU A 94 -7.07 9.46 -1.55
C GLU A 94 -6.47 10.07 -0.28
N LEU A 95 -5.14 10.10 -0.19
CA LEU A 95 -4.42 10.77 0.89
C LEU A 95 -4.72 12.28 0.87
N ALA A 96 -4.61 12.94 -0.28
CA ALA A 96 -4.92 14.35 -0.45
C ALA A 96 -6.36 14.72 -0.06
N LYS A 97 -7.32 13.81 -0.27
CA LYS A 97 -8.72 13.95 0.17
C LYS A 97 -8.91 13.84 1.69
N GLY A 98 -7.84 13.76 2.47
CA GLY A 98 -7.90 13.72 3.93
C GLY A 98 -8.15 12.34 4.52
N LYS A 99 -8.07 11.27 3.71
CA LYS A 99 -8.15 9.91 4.25
C LYS A 99 -6.85 9.58 4.98
N LYS A 100 -6.98 8.99 6.17
CA LYS A 100 -5.83 8.48 6.91
C LYS A 100 -5.22 7.27 6.19
N MET A 101 -3.89 7.13 6.19
CA MET A 101 -3.18 6.04 5.52
C MET A 101 -3.72 4.66 5.90
N GLU A 102 -4.02 4.43 7.17
CA GLU A 102 -4.52 3.15 7.67
C GLU A 102 -5.87 2.80 7.05
N LYS A 103 -6.73 3.80 6.81
CA LYS A 103 -8.02 3.59 6.16
C LYS A 103 -7.87 3.30 4.67
N ILE A 104 -6.84 3.86 4.04
CA ILE A 104 -6.51 3.57 2.64
C ILE A 104 -6.07 2.11 2.54
N PHE A 105 -5.06 1.68 3.30
CA PHE A 105 -4.56 0.31 3.25
C PHE A 105 -5.59 -0.73 3.70
N ALA A 106 -6.32 -0.48 4.80
CA ALA A 106 -7.33 -1.42 5.29
C ALA A 106 -8.42 -1.70 4.23
N ARG A 107 -8.82 -0.70 3.46
CA ARG A 107 -9.80 -0.86 2.37
C ARG A 107 -9.34 -1.87 1.32
N TYR A 108 -8.05 -1.91 1.01
CA TYR A 108 -7.50 -2.76 -0.04
C TYR A 108 -7.01 -4.12 0.50
N ILE A 109 -6.55 -4.18 1.75
CA ILE A 109 -6.13 -5.44 2.38
C ILE A 109 -7.33 -6.31 2.73
N MET A 110 -8.40 -5.75 3.33
CA MET A 110 -9.55 -6.52 3.82
C MET A 110 -10.38 -7.21 2.72
N ARG A 111 -10.22 -6.79 1.46
CA ARG A 111 -10.98 -7.33 0.34
C ARG A 111 -10.32 -8.54 -0.34
N ILE A 112 -9.04 -8.81 -0.06
CA ILE A 112 -8.37 -10.05 -0.50
C ILE A 112 -8.83 -11.24 0.35
N THR A 113 -9.12 -11.00 1.62
CA THR A 113 -9.50 -12.06 2.56
C THR A 113 -10.98 -12.42 2.40
N SER A 114 -11.36 -13.06 1.29
CA SER A 114 -12.75 -13.43 0.99
C SER A 114 -13.20 -14.80 1.54
N LYS A 115 -12.49 -15.36 2.52
CA LYS A 115 -12.96 -16.53 3.29
C LYS A 115 -12.82 -16.28 4.80
N PRO A 116 -13.90 -15.88 5.50
CA PRO A 116 -13.87 -15.68 6.95
C PRO A 116 -13.72 -16.97 7.77
N SER A 117 -13.88 -18.15 7.16
CA SER A 117 -13.82 -19.46 7.84
C SER A 117 -12.41 -20.05 8.01
N GLU A 118 -11.39 -19.48 7.36
CA GLU A 118 -10.00 -19.96 7.42
C GLU A 118 -9.05 -18.92 8.05
N ILE A 119 -9.56 -17.74 8.42
CA ILE A 119 -8.77 -16.69 9.07
C ILE A 119 -8.78 -16.93 10.57
N THR A 120 -7.95 -17.88 11.00
CA THR A 120 -7.48 -17.89 12.38
C THR A 120 -6.57 -16.68 12.58
N PHE A 121 -6.42 -16.20 13.81
CA PHE A 121 -5.45 -15.13 14.12
C PHE A 121 -4.05 -15.44 13.56
N THR A 122 -3.68 -16.72 13.52
CA THR A 122 -2.48 -17.22 12.85
C THR A 122 -2.51 -17.03 11.33
N GLY A 123 -3.62 -17.19 10.62
CA GLY A 123 -3.69 -17.00 9.16
C GLY A 123 -3.58 -15.55 8.71
N LEU A 124 -4.15 -14.58 9.44
CA LEU A 124 -3.91 -13.16 9.14
C LEU A 124 -2.52 -12.71 9.59
N PHE A 125 -2.05 -13.20 10.74
CA PHE A 125 -0.70 -12.92 11.23
C PHE A 125 0.37 -13.55 10.32
N LEU A 126 0.15 -14.76 9.81
CA LEU A 126 0.97 -15.44 8.80
C LEU A 126 0.77 -14.84 7.41
N TYR A 127 -0.40 -14.35 7.00
CA TYR A 127 -0.50 -13.62 5.72
C TYR A 127 0.31 -12.32 5.77
N LEU A 128 0.25 -11.60 6.89
CA LEU A 128 1.13 -10.46 7.11
C LEU A 128 2.60 -10.97 7.13
N ILE A 129 2.95 -12.03 7.86
CA ILE A 129 4.35 -12.50 7.97
C ILE A 129 4.92 -13.18 6.69
N ASP A 130 4.14 -13.99 5.94
CA ASP A 130 4.53 -14.82 4.79
C ASP A 130 4.58 -14.04 3.47
N HIS A 131 3.73 -13.01 3.27
CA HIS A 131 3.80 -12.11 2.09
C HIS A 131 4.77 -10.93 2.31
N SER A 132 5.81 -11.15 3.12
CA SER A 132 6.84 -10.15 3.43
C SER A 132 6.29 -8.82 3.98
N ILE A 133 5.44 -8.88 5.01
CA ILE A 133 5.35 -7.77 5.98
C ILE A 133 6.42 -8.02 7.04
N ASP A 134 7.67 -7.93 6.59
CA ASP A 134 8.77 -7.75 7.53
C ASP A 134 8.44 -6.50 8.36
N LYS A 135 8.45 -6.62 9.69
CA LYS A 135 8.17 -5.48 10.59
C LYS A 135 9.13 -4.32 10.32
N ASN A 136 10.26 -4.57 9.65
CA ASN A 136 11.23 -3.58 9.19
C ASN A 136 10.94 -2.99 7.80
N LYS A 137 10.13 -3.63 6.95
CA LYS A 137 9.87 -3.19 5.56
C LYS A 137 8.60 -2.36 5.39
N ILE A 138 7.67 -2.42 6.34
CA ILE A 138 6.48 -1.58 6.28
C ILE A 138 6.64 -0.37 7.18
N CYS A 139 6.64 0.82 6.55
CA CYS A 139 6.51 2.12 7.21
C CYS A 139 5.13 2.33 7.89
N LEU A 140 4.44 1.27 8.33
CA LEU A 140 3.27 1.37 9.19
C LEU A 140 3.76 1.48 10.62
N ASN A 141 3.70 2.69 11.17
CA ASN A 141 3.93 2.91 12.60
C ASN A 141 3.05 1.96 13.45
N GLU A 142 3.42 1.69 14.71
CA GLU A 142 2.66 0.79 15.59
C GLU A 142 1.17 1.18 15.70
N SER A 143 0.88 2.48 15.61
CA SER A 143 -0.49 3.00 15.60
C SER A 143 -1.28 2.52 14.38
N SER A 144 -0.63 2.40 13.22
CA SER A 144 -1.21 1.93 11.96
C SER A 144 -1.50 0.44 11.99
N LEU A 145 -0.56 -0.35 12.53
CA LEU A 145 -0.78 -1.76 12.83
C LEU A 145 -1.94 -1.94 13.81
N HIS A 146 -2.04 -1.09 14.83
CA HIS A 146 -3.14 -1.12 15.80
C HIS A 146 -4.50 -0.80 15.16
N VAL A 147 -4.56 0.13 14.19
CA VAL A 147 -5.80 0.46 13.46
C VAL A 147 -6.22 -0.66 12.49
N VAL A 148 -5.27 -1.28 11.78
CA VAL A 148 -5.55 -2.45 10.95
C VAL A 148 -6.08 -3.59 11.83
N LYS A 149 -5.40 -3.89 12.96
CA LYS A 149 -5.84 -4.86 13.98
C LYS A 149 -7.24 -4.54 14.54
N ARG A 150 -7.52 -3.28 14.87
CA ARG A 150 -8.81 -2.84 15.44
C ARG A 150 -9.94 -2.87 14.43
N SER A 151 -9.64 -2.66 13.15
CA SER A 151 -10.63 -2.72 12.07
C SER A 151 -10.97 -4.17 11.70
N VAL A 152 -9.98 -5.07 11.74
CA VAL A 152 -10.15 -6.54 11.59
C VAL A 152 -10.97 -7.13 12.75
N THR A 153 -10.64 -6.78 13.99
CA THR A 153 -11.35 -7.28 15.18
C THR A 153 -12.76 -6.70 15.36
N LYS A 154 -13.04 -5.52 14.79
CA LYS A 154 -14.40 -4.96 14.75
C LYS A 154 -15.34 -5.69 13.80
N THR A 155 -14.81 -6.29 12.73
CA THR A 155 -15.60 -6.96 11.70
C THR A 155 -15.74 -8.47 11.95
N ASN A 156 -14.91 -9.06 12.82
CA ASN A 156 -14.94 -10.49 13.11
C ASN A 156 -15.06 -10.76 14.63
N LEU A 157 -16.26 -11.17 15.06
CA LEU A 157 -16.59 -11.46 16.46
C LEU A 157 -15.82 -12.67 17.02
N ALA A 158 -15.41 -13.62 16.17
CA ALA A 158 -14.65 -14.82 16.56
C ALA A 158 -13.23 -14.45 16.97
N LEU A 159 -12.56 -13.59 16.19
CA LEU A 159 -11.23 -13.04 16.53
C LEU A 159 -11.26 -12.23 17.83
N LYS A 160 -12.38 -11.57 18.14
CA LYS A 160 -12.55 -10.82 19.40
C LYS A 160 -12.67 -11.74 20.63
N ARG A 161 -13.09 -12.99 20.46
CA ARG A 161 -13.23 -13.98 21.56
C ARG A 161 -11.92 -14.72 21.82
N GLU A 162 -11.20 -15.16 20.80
CA GLU A 162 -9.87 -15.78 20.94
C GLU A 162 -8.88 -14.88 21.69
N TRP A 163 -8.93 -13.56 21.43
CA TRP A 163 -8.05 -12.59 22.08
C TRP A 163 -8.27 -12.41 23.59
N ARG A 164 -9.49 -12.63 24.10
CA ARG A 164 -9.73 -12.53 25.55
C ARG A 164 -9.13 -13.69 26.34
N GLY A 165 -8.65 -14.74 25.68
CA GLY A 165 -7.94 -15.85 26.32
C GLY A 165 -6.43 -15.64 26.46
N TRP A 166 -5.89 -14.54 25.94
CA TRP A 166 -4.45 -14.22 25.93
C TRP A 166 -4.11 -12.90 26.63
N ILE A 167 -5.07 -12.31 27.35
CA ILE A 167 -4.87 -11.23 28.35
C ILE A 167 -5.12 -11.86 29.73
#